data_AF-A0A1I1Q0Y6-F1
#
_entry.id   AF-A0A1I1Q0Y6-F1
#
_cell.length_a   1.000
_cell.length_b   1.000
_cell.length_c   1.000
_cell.angle_alpha   90.00
_cell.angle_beta   90.00
_cell.angle_gamma   90.00
#
_symmetry.space_group_name_H-M   'P 1'
#
loop_
_entity.id
_entity.type
_entity.pdbx_description
1 polymer ?
#
loop_
_entity_poly.entity_id
_entity_poly.type
_entity_poly.pdbx_seq_one_letter_code
_entity_poly.pdbx_strand_id
1 'polypeptide(L)'
;MMKNIVRLFIVLILLFTVYMQFKPVKKTIKTFALAIKKPTLINKDNLTIKSRVNVPKGYKRVQYPEGSFHGYLRNFLLMPFGTKIINYDNSTYFWQGGHIGVLEIPVPKNGLQQCADALIRIRSEYLWEQNRQDEIGFNFTSGHYCSWSKYADGYRPKVQGNKVSFHKTASKNSSKANFYKYLNLIYMYSGTLSLFNELPRITDATSLQIGDMLIKGGTPGHIVMICDEVINNKGEKLFLLVQGNTPAQSVHLVKNLEDASRSPWYQFKTNAIIPVSNYTFTDSKFVRFK
;
A
#
# COMPACT_ATOMS: atom_id res chain seq x y z
N MET A 1 -36.90 53.09 57.79
CA MET A 1 -36.80 51.64 57.50
C MET A 1 -37.10 51.31 56.03
N MET A 2 -38.17 51.85 55.43
CA MET A 2 -38.59 51.56 54.04
C MET A 2 -37.58 51.94 52.93
N LYS A 3 -36.85 53.06 53.07
CA LYS A 3 -35.86 53.53 52.08
C LYS A 3 -34.65 52.58 51.89
N ASN A 4 -34.25 51.87 52.95
CA ASN A 4 -33.12 50.95 52.91
C ASN A 4 -33.50 49.61 52.27
N ILE A 5 -34.76 49.19 52.43
CA ILE A 5 -35.32 47.98 51.81
C ILE A 5 -35.43 48.17 50.28
N VAL A 6 -35.86 49.35 49.82
CA VAL A 6 -35.95 49.67 48.38
C VAL A 6 -34.57 49.69 47.73
N ARG A 7 -33.55 50.27 48.40
CA ARG A 7 -32.16 50.25 47.90
C ARG A 7 -31.59 48.85 47.80
N LEU A 8 -31.88 47.98 48.76
CA LEU A 8 -31.44 46.59 48.74
C LEU A 8 -32.09 45.82 47.57
N PHE A 9 -33.37 46.06 47.31
CA PHE A 9 -34.08 45.47 46.18
C PHE A 9 -33.50 45.91 44.83
N ILE A 10 -33.16 47.19 44.68
CA ILE A 10 -32.56 47.72 43.44
C ILE A 10 -31.18 47.09 43.20
N VAL A 11 -30.36 46.94 44.25
CA VAL A 11 -29.03 46.29 44.14
C VAL A 11 -29.17 44.81 43.78
N LEU A 12 -30.14 44.10 44.37
CA LEU A 12 -30.41 42.69 44.03
C LEU A 12 -30.88 42.52 42.58
N ILE A 13 -31.72 43.43 42.08
CA ILE A 13 -32.15 43.44 40.68
C ILE A 13 -30.95 43.72 39.76
N LEU A 14 -30.08 44.66 40.12
CA LEU A 14 -28.87 44.96 39.33
C LEU A 14 -27.88 43.78 39.31
N LEU A 15 -27.71 43.10 40.44
CA LEU A 15 -26.86 41.91 40.51
C LEU A 15 -27.47 40.74 39.72
N PHE A 16 -28.79 40.61 39.71
CA PHE A 16 -29.49 39.61 38.91
C PHE A 16 -29.41 39.90 37.41
N THR A 17 -29.51 41.17 36.98
CA THR A 17 -29.35 41.54 35.56
C THR A 17 -27.91 41.34 35.09
N VAL A 18 -26.91 41.68 35.91
CA VAL A 18 -25.50 41.38 35.63
C VAL A 18 -25.28 39.86 35.57
N TYR A 19 -25.83 39.09 36.51
CA TYR A 19 -25.75 37.62 36.49
C TYR A 19 -26.39 37.01 35.23
N MET A 20 -27.51 37.58 34.76
CA MET A 20 -28.18 37.14 33.54
C MET A 20 -27.40 37.55 32.26
N GLN A 21 -26.65 38.66 32.28
CA GLN A 21 -25.72 39.04 31.21
C GLN A 21 -24.46 38.15 31.16
N PHE A 22 -24.08 37.55 32.28
CA PHE A 22 -22.95 36.61 32.40
C PHE A 22 -23.33 35.13 32.28
N LYS A 23 -24.51 34.78 31.77
CA LYS A 23 -24.74 33.39 31.34
C LYS A 23 -23.81 33.09 30.16
N PRO A 24 -22.91 32.10 30.27
CA PRO A 24 -22.01 31.81 29.18
C PRO A 24 -22.86 31.28 28.02
N VAL A 25 -22.66 31.84 26.84
CA VAL A 25 -23.09 31.30 25.54
C VAL A 25 -22.36 29.97 25.29
N LYS A 26 -22.61 28.97 26.14
CA LYS A 26 -22.01 27.63 26.10
C LYS A 26 -22.95 26.60 25.46
N LYS A 27 -24.15 27.01 25.03
CA LYS A 27 -25.15 26.12 24.44
C LYS A 27 -25.36 26.29 22.92
N THR A 28 -24.80 27.33 22.31
CA THR A 28 -24.97 27.59 20.86
C THR A 28 -23.78 27.11 20.01
N ILE A 29 -22.64 26.79 20.61
CA ILE A 29 -21.44 26.29 19.89
C ILE A 29 -21.52 24.77 19.62
N LYS A 30 -22.36 24.03 20.37
CA LYS A 30 -22.50 22.57 20.18
C LYS A 30 -23.23 22.15 18.90
N THR A 31 -23.87 23.08 18.19
CA THR A 31 -24.66 22.77 16.98
C THR A 31 -23.93 23.11 15.68
N PHE A 32 -22.92 23.99 15.71
CA PHE A 32 -22.03 24.25 14.55
C PHE A 32 -20.80 23.33 14.50
N ALA A 33 -20.56 22.56 15.56
CA ALA A 33 -19.65 21.42 15.57
C ALA A 33 -20.31 20.12 15.11
N LEU A 34 -21.40 20.20 14.32
CA LEU A 34 -21.64 19.22 13.27
C LEU A 34 -20.41 19.31 12.37
N ALA A 35 -19.44 18.48 12.72
CA ALA A 35 -18.17 18.33 12.04
C ALA A 35 -18.41 18.52 10.54
N ILE A 36 -17.68 19.45 9.94
CA ILE A 36 -17.32 19.34 8.53
C ILE A 36 -16.54 18.02 8.47
N LYS A 37 -17.29 16.91 8.40
CA LYS A 37 -16.77 15.57 8.28
C LYS A 37 -16.26 15.58 6.85
N LYS A 38 -14.99 15.97 6.69
CA LYS A 38 -14.32 15.99 5.38
C LYS A 38 -14.72 14.69 4.69
N PRO A 39 -15.31 14.75 3.48
CA PRO A 39 -15.77 13.55 2.82
C PRO A 39 -14.60 12.57 2.75
N THR A 40 -14.80 11.41 3.38
CA THR A 40 -13.79 10.36 3.41
C THR A 40 -13.55 9.89 1.98
N LEU A 41 -12.28 9.76 1.60
CA LEU A 41 -11.91 9.19 0.30
C LEU A 41 -12.03 7.66 0.28
N ILE A 42 -12.65 7.07 1.30
CA ILE A 42 -12.81 5.62 1.44
C ILE A 42 -14.29 5.24 1.36
N ASN A 43 -14.63 4.37 0.42
CA ASN A 43 -15.91 3.68 0.32
C ASN A 43 -15.79 2.28 0.95
N LYS A 44 -16.35 2.10 2.16
CA LYS A 44 -16.15 0.90 2.97
C LYS A 44 -16.83 -0.36 2.42
N ASP A 45 -17.86 -0.21 1.59
CA ASP A 45 -18.66 -1.35 1.11
C ASP A 45 -18.07 -1.98 -0.16
N ASN A 46 -17.08 -1.32 -0.76
CA ASN A 46 -16.50 -1.70 -2.04
C ASN A 46 -15.30 -2.64 -1.89
N LEU A 47 -15.16 -3.64 -2.77
CA LEU A 47 -14.18 -4.74 -2.63
C LEU A 47 -13.04 -4.74 -3.66
N THR A 48 -12.81 -3.65 -4.40
CA THR A 48 -11.62 -3.51 -5.26
C THR A 48 -10.84 -2.26 -4.86
N ILE A 49 -9.56 -2.16 -5.23
CA ILE A 49 -8.76 -0.95 -4.99
C ILE A 49 -9.43 0.30 -5.58
N LYS A 50 -9.82 0.24 -6.87
CA LYS A 50 -10.50 1.33 -7.60
C LYS A 50 -11.79 1.79 -6.91
N SER A 51 -12.61 0.85 -6.46
CA SER A 51 -13.91 1.18 -5.90
C SER A 51 -13.82 1.54 -4.41
N ARG A 52 -12.86 0.98 -3.65
CA ARG A 52 -12.61 1.30 -2.23
C ARG A 52 -12.10 2.72 -2.02
N VAL A 53 -11.32 3.26 -2.96
CA VAL A 53 -10.71 4.59 -2.81
C VAL A 53 -11.26 5.57 -3.83
N ASN A 54 -11.90 6.63 -3.35
CA ASN A 54 -12.44 7.71 -4.17
C ASN A 54 -11.33 8.63 -4.68
N VAL A 55 -11.54 9.18 -5.87
CA VAL A 55 -10.64 10.16 -6.48
C VAL A 55 -10.78 11.50 -5.73
N PRO A 56 -9.67 12.17 -5.35
CA PRO A 56 -9.73 13.48 -4.74
C PRO A 56 -10.32 14.54 -5.70
N LYS A 57 -10.93 15.60 -5.14
CA LYS A 57 -11.49 16.69 -5.95
C LYS A 57 -10.42 17.30 -6.87
N GLY A 58 -10.76 17.50 -8.14
CA GLY A 58 -9.86 18.07 -9.16
C GLY A 58 -8.93 17.07 -9.83
N TYR A 59 -8.99 15.79 -9.43
CA TYR A 59 -8.23 14.71 -10.05
C TYR A 59 -9.15 13.82 -10.89
N LYS A 60 -8.53 13.10 -11.83
CA LYS A 60 -9.14 12.02 -12.60
C LYS A 60 -8.20 10.83 -12.64
N ARG A 61 -8.74 9.61 -12.71
CA ARG A 61 -7.92 8.41 -12.93
C ARG A 61 -7.28 8.45 -14.31
N VAL A 62 -6.01 8.10 -14.38
CA VAL A 62 -5.32 7.87 -15.66
C VAL A 62 -5.89 6.60 -16.29
N GLN A 63 -6.15 6.62 -17.60
CA GLN A 63 -6.70 5.48 -18.33
C GLN A 63 -5.58 4.56 -18.80
N TYR A 64 -5.86 3.26 -18.77
CA TYR A 64 -4.94 2.22 -19.23
C TYR A 64 -5.69 1.23 -20.11
N PRO A 65 -4.99 0.54 -21.03
CA PRO A 65 -5.60 -0.52 -21.82
C PRO A 65 -6.21 -1.62 -20.93
N GLU A 66 -7.32 -2.19 -21.40
CA GLU A 66 -7.90 -3.36 -20.77
C GLU A 66 -6.93 -4.56 -20.82
N GLY A 67 -6.98 -5.44 -19.83
CA GLY A 67 -6.05 -6.57 -19.71
C GLY A 67 -4.62 -6.19 -19.33
N SER A 68 -4.29 -4.90 -19.19
CA SER A 68 -2.96 -4.45 -18.76
C SER A 68 -2.68 -4.74 -17.29
N PHE A 69 -1.40 -4.80 -16.92
CA PHE A 69 -0.98 -4.95 -15.53
C PHE A 69 -1.47 -3.79 -14.65
N HIS A 70 -1.57 -2.58 -15.23
CA HIS A 70 -2.13 -1.40 -14.55
C HIS A 70 -3.61 -1.60 -14.20
N GLY A 71 -4.40 -2.14 -15.14
CA GLY A 71 -5.79 -2.49 -14.92
C GLY A 71 -5.95 -3.62 -13.89
N TYR A 72 -5.09 -4.64 -13.95
CA TYR A 72 -5.05 -5.74 -12.99
C TYR A 72 -4.83 -5.24 -11.56
N LEU A 73 -3.79 -4.43 -11.34
CA LEU A 73 -3.47 -3.86 -10.03
C LEU A 73 -4.59 -2.97 -9.49
N ARG A 74 -5.12 -2.06 -10.31
CA ARG A 74 -6.17 -1.13 -9.89
C ARG A 74 -7.48 -1.84 -9.50
N ASN A 75 -7.76 -3.02 -10.06
CA ASN A 75 -8.99 -3.76 -9.77
C ASN A 75 -8.76 -4.95 -8.84
N PHE A 76 -7.58 -5.07 -8.22
CA PHE A 76 -7.27 -6.15 -7.29
C PHE A 76 -8.31 -6.22 -6.16
N LEU A 77 -8.75 -7.44 -5.84
CA LEU A 77 -9.77 -7.69 -4.82
C LEU A 77 -9.23 -7.41 -3.41
N LEU A 78 -10.11 -6.86 -2.57
CA LEU A 78 -9.85 -6.54 -1.19
C LEU A 78 -10.80 -7.33 -0.31
N MET A 79 -10.28 -7.72 0.86
CA MET A 79 -11.10 -8.17 1.97
C MET A 79 -12.06 -7.05 2.42
N PRO A 80 -13.16 -7.39 3.13
CA PRO A 80 -14.08 -6.41 3.70
C PRO A 80 -13.36 -5.28 4.47
N PHE A 81 -13.93 -4.08 4.45
CA PHE A 81 -13.32 -2.96 5.16
C PHE A 81 -13.21 -3.25 6.67
N GLY A 82 -12.04 -2.94 7.24
CA GLY A 82 -11.74 -3.22 8.64
C GLY A 82 -11.11 -4.59 8.90
N THR A 83 -10.93 -5.44 7.88
CA THR A 83 -10.11 -6.65 8.01
C THR A 83 -8.71 -6.31 8.52
N LYS A 84 -8.30 -7.02 9.57
CA LYS A 84 -6.99 -6.84 10.21
C LYS A 84 -5.88 -7.43 9.34
N ILE A 85 -4.71 -6.81 9.35
CA ILE A 85 -3.49 -7.45 8.87
C ILE A 85 -3.16 -8.60 9.83
N ILE A 86 -2.95 -9.79 9.28
CA ILE A 86 -2.50 -10.98 10.01
C ILE A 86 -1.08 -11.36 9.56
N ASN A 87 -0.30 -11.86 10.51
CA ASN A 87 1.01 -12.45 10.24
C ASN A 87 0.85 -13.89 9.75
N TYR A 88 1.94 -14.49 9.25
CA TYR A 88 1.96 -15.86 8.74
C TYR A 88 1.58 -16.94 9.77
N ASP A 89 1.70 -16.63 11.07
CA ASP A 89 1.31 -17.48 12.20
C ASP A 89 -0.15 -17.26 12.65
N ASN A 90 -0.93 -16.49 11.89
CA ASN A 90 -2.29 -16.03 12.19
C ASN A 90 -2.42 -15.05 13.36
N SER A 91 -1.32 -14.60 13.98
CA SER A 91 -1.37 -13.51 14.93
C SER A 91 -1.77 -12.20 14.24
N THR A 92 -2.42 -11.30 14.98
CA THR A 92 -2.73 -9.96 14.46
C THR A 92 -1.44 -9.13 14.42
N TYR A 93 -1.15 -8.48 13.29
CA TYR A 93 -0.02 -7.56 13.20
C TYR A 93 -0.24 -6.36 14.13
N PHE A 94 0.76 -5.95 14.90
CA PHE A 94 0.57 -4.93 15.94
C PHE A 94 0.16 -3.56 15.36
N TRP A 95 0.66 -3.20 14.17
CA TRP A 95 0.40 -1.90 13.55
C TRP A 95 -0.74 -1.96 12.53
N GLN A 96 -1.97 -1.77 13.01
CA GLN A 96 -3.19 -1.71 12.18
C GLN A 96 -3.55 -0.29 11.71
N GLY A 97 -2.89 0.74 12.25
CA GLY A 97 -3.17 2.14 11.89
C GLY A 97 -2.69 2.55 10.49
N GLY A 98 -1.83 1.72 9.90
CA GLY A 98 -1.10 1.98 8.67
C GLY A 98 -1.76 1.51 7.37
N HIS A 99 -2.93 0.88 7.42
CA HIS A 99 -3.61 0.36 6.23
C HIS A 99 -5.07 0.77 6.12
N ILE A 100 -5.61 0.65 4.91
CA ILE A 100 -7.03 0.93 4.59
C ILE A 100 -7.74 -0.23 3.88
N GLY A 101 -7.03 -1.32 3.62
CA GLY A 101 -7.56 -2.53 3.02
C GLY A 101 -6.51 -3.63 2.98
N VAL A 102 -6.95 -4.88 3.07
CA VAL A 102 -6.11 -6.07 2.90
C VAL A 102 -6.45 -6.67 1.54
N LEU A 103 -5.44 -6.97 0.73
CA LEU A 103 -5.65 -7.63 -0.56
C LEU A 103 -6.11 -9.08 -0.31
N GLU A 104 -6.92 -9.61 -1.21
CA GLU A 104 -7.35 -11.01 -1.19
C GLU A 104 -6.23 -11.95 -1.66
N ILE A 105 -5.11 -11.92 -0.94
CA ILE A 105 -3.93 -12.75 -1.14
C ILE A 105 -3.69 -13.51 0.16
N PRO A 106 -3.83 -14.85 0.17
CA PRO A 106 -3.54 -15.64 1.36
C PRO A 106 -2.09 -15.47 1.81
N VAL A 107 -1.89 -15.33 3.11
CA VAL A 107 -0.56 -15.35 3.74
C VAL A 107 -0.10 -16.80 3.83
N PRO A 108 1.04 -17.18 3.26
CA PRO A 108 1.48 -18.57 3.30
C PRO A 108 2.00 -18.93 4.71
N LYS A 109 1.55 -20.07 5.23
CA LYS A 109 1.88 -20.54 6.60
C LYS A 109 3.37 -20.83 6.82
N ASN A 110 4.13 -21.01 5.74
CA ASN A 110 5.58 -21.26 5.80
C ASN A 110 6.40 -19.98 6.06
N GLY A 111 5.77 -18.81 6.19
CA GLY A 111 6.45 -17.55 6.48
C GLY A 111 7.25 -16.97 5.31
N LEU A 112 7.22 -17.62 4.14
CA LEU A 112 7.71 -17.04 2.88
C LEU A 112 6.71 -15.97 2.38
N GLN A 113 7.00 -15.29 1.28
CA GLN A 113 6.23 -14.15 0.81
C GLN A 113 6.40 -12.88 1.66
N GLN A 114 7.66 -12.50 1.87
CA GLN A 114 8.05 -11.29 2.57
C GLN A 114 8.18 -10.10 1.61
N CYS A 115 7.84 -8.90 2.04
CA CYS A 115 8.11 -7.63 1.34
C CYS A 115 8.06 -7.72 -0.21
N ALA A 116 9.21 -7.84 -0.88
CA ALA A 116 9.35 -7.97 -2.34
C ALA A 116 8.63 -9.18 -2.95
N ASP A 117 8.58 -10.30 -2.25
CA ASP A 117 7.97 -11.54 -2.69
C ASP A 117 6.48 -11.38 -2.99
N ALA A 118 5.78 -10.56 -2.20
CA ALA A 118 4.37 -10.25 -2.44
C ALA A 118 4.17 -9.57 -3.81
N LEU A 119 5.10 -8.69 -4.18
CA LEU A 119 5.08 -7.97 -5.44
C LEU A 119 5.48 -8.87 -6.62
N ILE A 120 6.47 -9.74 -6.41
CA ILE A 120 6.85 -10.83 -7.33
C ILE A 120 5.65 -11.74 -7.61
N ARG A 121 4.93 -12.14 -6.57
CA ARG A 121 3.71 -12.97 -6.69
C ARG A 121 2.67 -12.30 -7.56
N ILE A 122 2.31 -11.06 -7.25
CA ILE A 122 1.28 -10.29 -7.97
C ILE A 122 1.63 -10.18 -9.47
N ARG A 123 2.88 -9.86 -9.80
CA ARG A 123 3.33 -9.80 -11.20
C ARG A 123 3.28 -11.17 -11.88
N SER A 124 3.70 -12.22 -11.18
CA SER A 124 3.75 -13.58 -11.73
C SER A 124 2.36 -14.18 -11.93
N GLU A 125 1.43 -13.94 -11.01
CA GLU A 125 0.02 -14.36 -11.13
C GLU A 125 -0.69 -13.62 -12.26
N TYR A 126 -0.45 -12.31 -12.43
CA TYR A 126 -0.92 -11.57 -13.61
C TYR A 126 -0.42 -12.21 -14.91
N LEU A 127 0.90 -12.44 -15.04
CA LEU A 127 1.47 -13.05 -16.25
C LEU A 127 0.91 -14.46 -16.48
N TRP A 128 0.68 -15.23 -15.41
CA TRP A 128 0.06 -16.54 -15.47
C TRP A 128 -1.36 -16.48 -16.03
N GLU A 129 -2.20 -15.59 -15.51
CA GLU A 129 -3.59 -15.42 -15.92
C GLU A 129 -3.74 -14.88 -17.34
N GLN A 130 -2.74 -14.13 -17.82
CA GLN A 130 -2.69 -13.63 -19.19
C GLN A 130 -2.04 -14.61 -20.18
N ASN A 131 -1.73 -15.85 -19.78
CA ASN A 131 -1.03 -16.85 -20.61
C ASN A 131 0.35 -16.38 -21.13
N ARG A 132 1.07 -15.60 -20.31
CA ARG A 132 2.40 -15.05 -20.58
C ARG A 132 3.44 -15.66 -19.65
N GLN A 133 3.34 -16.98 -19.42
CA GLN A 133 4.16 -17.66 -18.42
C GLN A 133 5.65 -17.66 -18.78
N ASP A 134 5.98 -17.56 -20.06
CA ASP A 134 7.35 -17.47 -20.59
C ASP A 134 8.09 -16.21 -20.16
N GLU A 135 7.36 -15.15 -19.80
CA GLU A 135 7.91 -13.90 -19.27
C GLU A 135 8.22 -13.97 -17.77
N ILE A 136 7.83 -15.04 -17.07
CA ILE A 136 8.04 -15.15 -15.63
C ILE A 136 9.50 -15.56 -15.35
N GLY A 137 10.25 -14.68 -14.69
CA GLY A 137 11.63 -14.94 -14.30
C GLY A 137 12.21 -13.82 -13.44
N PHE A 138 13.13 -14.19 -12.54
CA PHE A 138 13.78 -13.27 -11.61
C PHE A 138 15.22 -13.68 -11.36
N ASN A 139 16.08 -12.71 -11.07
CA ASN A 139 17.44 -12.97 -10.62
C ASN A 139 17.45 -13.32 -9.14
N PHE A 140 18.22 -14.37 -8.82
CA PHE A 140 18.67 -14.56 -7.45
C PHE A 140 19.55 -13.38 -7.01
N THR A 141 19.74 -13.22 -5.71
CA THR A 141 20.59 -12.15 -5.14
C THR A 141 22.03 -12.24 -5.67
N SER A 142 22.48 -13.44 -6.01
CA SER A 142 23.75 -13.71 -6.69
C SER A 142 23.79 -13.33 -8.18
N GLY A 143 22.73 -12.76 -8.73
CA GLY A 143 22.62 -12.32 -10.13
C GLY A 143 22.26 -13.42 -11.15
N HIS A 144 22.07 -14.67 -10.70
CA HIS A 144 21.74 -15.78 -11.60
C HIS A 144 20.25 -15.76 -11.93
N TYR A 145 19.92 -15.72 -13.22
CA TYR A 145 18.54 -15.67 -13.69
C TYR A 145 17.86 -17.05 -13.59
N CYS A 146 16.71 -17.09 -12.91
CA CYS A 146 15.85 -18.26 -12.82
C CYS A 146 14.52 -17.96 -13.51
N SER A 147 14.23 -18.62 -14.62
CA SER A 147 12.96 -18.50 -15.33
C SER A 147 12.01 -19.65 -14.99
N TRP A 148 10.71 -19.34 -15.00
CA TRP A 148 9.66 -20.33 -14.89
C TRP A 148 9.78 -21.40 -15.98
N SER A 149 10.01 -21.02 -17.24
CA SER A 149 10.11 -21.97 -18.37
C SER A 149 11.16 -23.05 -18.14
N LYS A 150 12.38 -22.68 -17.69
CA LYS A 150 13.43 -23.65 -17.36
C LYS A 150 13.06 -24.50 -16.15
N TYR A 151 12.47 -23.90 -15.12
CA TYR A 151 12.01 -24.64 -13.94
C TYR A 151 10.91 -25.66 -14.31
N ALA A 152 9.94 -25.26 -15.12
CA ALA A 152 8.87 -26.12 -15.63
C ALA A 152 9.42 -27.25 -16.51
N ASP A 153 10.50 -27.01 -17.26
CA ASP A 153 11.21 -28.05 -18.04
C ASP A 153 12.07 -29.00 -17.19
N GLY A 154 12.10 -28.81 -15.86
CA GLY A 154 12.74 -29.74 -14.93
C GLY A 154 14.12 -29.31 -14.43
N TYR A 155 14.58 -28.10 -14.77
CA TYR A 155 15.84 -27.56 -14.25
C TYR A 155 15.67 -27.07 -12.81
N ARG A 156 16.64 -27.36 -11.95
CA ARG A 156 16.69 -26.90 -10.56
C ARG A 156 18.04 -26.26 -10.26
N PRO A 157 18.07 -25.22 -9.42
CA PRO A 157 19.33 -24.61 -9.01
C PRO A 157 20.09 -25.54 -8.06
N LYS A 158 21.40 -25.63 -8.28
CA LYS A 158 22.40 -26.14 -7.33
C LYS A 158 23.20 -24.95 -6.84
N VAL A 159 23.01 -24.59 -5.57
CA VAL A 159 23.62 -23.42 -4.93
C VAL A 159 24.84 -23.84 -4.13
N GLN A 160 25.97 -23.20 -4.38
CA GLN A 160 27.23 -23.38 -3.63
C GLN A 160 27.82 -22.00 -3.33
N GLY A 161 27.56 -21.48 -2.12
CA GLY A 161 27.84 -20.08 -1.79
C GLY A 161 27.13 -19.14 -2.76
N ASN A 162 27.87 -18.23 -3.39
CA ASN A 162 27.33 -17.27 -4.36
C ASN A 162 27.26 -17.80 -5.81
N LYS A 163 27.68 -19.04 -6.06
CA LYS A 163 27.62 -19.66 -7.40
C LYS A 163 26.36 -20.52 -7.53
N VAL A 164 25.64 -20.34 -8.64
CA VAL A 164 24.43 -21.11 -8.93
C VAL A 164 24.54 -21.72 -10.32
N SER A 165 24.30 -23.02 -10.40
CA SER A 165 24.20 -23.74 -11.67
C SER A 165 22.84 -24.41 -11.77
N PHE A 166 22.30 -24.57 -12.98
CA PHE A 166 21.00 -25.18 -13.19
C PHE A 166 21.15 -26.55 -13.84
N HIS A 167 20.63 -27.57 -13.20
CA HIS A 167 20.72 -28.96 -13.64
C HIS A 167 19.33 -29.54 -13.84
N LYS A 168 19.14 -30.35 -14.88
CA LYS A 168 17.87 -31.02 -15.11
C LYS A 168 17.76 -32.22 -14.17
N THR A 169 17.00 -32.07 -13.10
CA THR A 169 16.87 -33.09 -12.04
C THR A 169 15.42 -33.49 -11.77
N ALA A 170 14.46 -32.88 -12.46
CA ALA A 170 13.04 -33.21 -12.37
C ALA A 170 12.43 -33.43 -13.76
N SER A 171 11.31 -34.14 -13.81
CA SER A 171 10.49 -34.25 -15.02
C SER A 171 9.79 -32.93 -15.34
N LYS A 172 9.46 -32.73 -16.62
CA LYS A 172 8.70 -31.56 -17.08
C LYS A 172 7.35 -31.48 -16.35
N ASN A 173 7.01 -30.31 -15.83
CA ASN A 173 5.77 -30.05 -15.10
C ASN A 173 5.39 -28.57 -15.17
N SER A 174 4.40 -28.24 -15.99
CA SER A 174 3.87 -26.88 -16.17
C SER A 174 2.59 -26.61 -15.36
N SER A 175 2.29 -27.42 -14.34
CA SER A 175 1.10 -27.24 -13.52
C SER A 175 1.15 -25.98 -12.64
N LYS A 176 -0.02 -25.42 -12.31
CA LYS A 176 -0.15 -24.30 -11.36
C LYS A 176 0.42 -24.64 -9.98
N ALA A 177 0.29 -25.89 -9.54
CA ALA A 177 0.90 -26.35 -8.30
C ALA A 177 2.44 -26.26 -8.34
N ASN A 178 3.06 -26.61 -9.47
CA ASN A 178 4.50 -26.47 -9.64
C ASN A 178 4.95 -25.01 -9.78
N PHE A 179 4.09 -24.13 -10.32
CA PHE A 179 4.32 -22.68 -10.34
C PHE A 179 4.45 -22.08 -8.93
N TYR A 180 3.60 -22.46 -7.97
CA TYR A 180 3.78 -22.00 -6.60
C TYR A 180 5.02 -22.58 -5.91
N LYS A 181 5.48 -23.78 -6.31
CA LYS A 181 6.80 -24.31 -5.86
C LYS A 181 7.95 -23.48 -6.43
N TYR A 182 7.84 -23.06 -7.68
CA TYR A 182 8.78 -22.12 -8.29
C TYR A 182 8.80 -20.77 -7.56
N LEU A 183 7.63 -20.20 -7.23
CA LEU A 183 7.59 -18.94 -6.47
C LEU A 183 8.24 -19.09 -5.09
N ASN A 184 8.00 -20.19 -4.36
CA ASN A 184 8.70 -20.46 -3.11
C ASN A 184 10.23 -20.51 -3.29
N LEU A 185 10.72 -21.10 -4.38
CA LEU A 185 12.14 -21.08 -4.72
C LEU A 185 12.64 -19.65 -4.95
N ILE A 186 11.88 -18.82 -5.67
CA ILE A 186 12.23 -17.41 -5.89
C ILE A 186 12.30 -16.66 -4.56
N TYR A 187 11.35 -16.84 -3.65
CA TYR A 187 11.32 -16.20 -2.33
C TYR A 187 12.52 -16.57 -1.45
N MET A 188 13.14 -17.73 -1.68
CA MET A 188 14.33 -18.15 -0.94
C MET A 188 15.61 -17.46 -1.40
N TYR A 189 15.69 -17.11 -2.69
CA TYR A 189 16.95 -16.67 -3.30
C TYR A 189 16.90 -15.25 -3.87
N SER A 190 15.71 -14.68 -4.00
CA SER A 190 15.46 -13.34 -4.51
C SER A 190 14.79 -12.48 -3.44
N GLY A 191 14.89 -11.17 -3.58
CA GLY A 191 14.23 -10.24 -2.67
C GLY A 191 14.42 -8.80 -3.12
N THR A 192 14.28 -7.87 -2.20
CA THR A 192 14.37 -6.43 -2.51
C THR A 192 15.70 -6.06 -3.17
N LEU A 193 16.82 -6.63 -2.72
CA LEU A 193 18.13 -6.40 -3.34
C LEU A 193 18.20 -6.92 -4.78
N SER A 194 17.64 -8.10 -5.07
CA SER A 194 17.57 -8.63 -6.44
C SER A 194 16.79 -7.71 -7.36
N LEU A 195 15.57 -7.32 -6.96
CA LEU A 195 14.72 -6.41 -7.74
C LEU A 195 15.40 -5.06 -7.94
N PHE A 196 16.07 -4.55 -6.90
CA PHE A 196 16.83 -3.31 -6.99
C PHE A 196 17.92 -3.39 -8.05
N ASN A 197 18.66 -4.50 -8.13
CA ASN A 197 19.77 -4.65 -9.07
C ASN A 197 19.31 -4.97 -10.50
N GLU A 198 18.23 -5.74 -10.67
CA GLU A 198 17.84 -6.26 -11.99
C GLU A 198 16.88 -5.37 -12.78
N LEU A 199 16.09 -4.54 -12.09
CA LEU A 199 15.01 -3.77 -12.71
C LEU A 199 15.47 -2.40 -13.22
N PRO A 200 14.96 -1.94 -14.37
CA PRO A 200 15.25 -0.62 -14.89
C PRO A 200 14.84 0.49 -13.89
N ARG A 201 15.69 1.52 -13.80
CA ARG A 201 15.47 2.67 -12.93
C ARG A 201 14.53 3.68 -13.57
N ILE A 202 13.72 4.33 -12.75
CA ILE A 202 12.97 5.51 -13.12
C ILE A 202 13.60 6.71 -12.40
N THR A 203 14.08 7.67 -13.17
CA THR A 203 14.81 8.84 -12.65
C THR A 203 13.92 10.06 -12.44
N ASP A 204 12.72 10.08 -13.00
CA ASP A 204 11.77 11.20 -12.88
C ASP A 204 10.42 10.72 -12.31
N ALA A 205 10.05 11.29 -11.17
CA ALA A 205 8.78 11.03 -10.50
C ALA A 205 7.55 11.37 -11.35
N THR A 206 7.66 12.27 -12.34
CA THR A 206 6.53 12.60 -13.23
C THR A 206 6.16 11.45 -14.18
N SER A 207 7.13 10.58 -14.47
CA SER A 207 6.97 9.41 -15.35
C SER A 207 6.46 8.15 -14.62
N LEU A 208 6.25 8.24 -13.31
CA LEU A 208 5.73 7.14 -12.50
C LEU A 208 4.33 6.76 -12.93
N GLN A 209 4.05 5.46 -12.85
CA GLN A 209 2.80 4.85 -13.29
C GLN A 209 2.44 3.66 -12.41
N ILE A 210 1.24 3.10 -12.60
CA ILE A 210 0.82 1.88 -11.89
C ILE A 210 1.78 0.72 -12.20
N GLY A 211 2.18 -0.03 -11.18
CA GLY A 211 3.14 -1.12 -11.25
C GLY A 211 4.59 -0.72 -10.97
N ASP A 212 4.89 0.58 -10.91
CA ASP A 212 6.20 1.06 -10.47
C ASP A 212 6.37 0.88 -8.97
N MET A 213 7.61 0.71 -8.55
CA MET A 213 7.96 0.40 -7.17
C MET A 213 8.90 1.44 -6.59
N LEU A 214 8.58 1.94 -5.41
CA LEU A 214 9.49 2.68 -4.55
C LEU A 214 10.30 1.68 -3.74
N ILE A 215 11.62 1.73 -3.85
CA ILE A 215 12.50 0.65 -3.42
C ILE A 215 13.76 1.18 -2.71
N LYS A 216 14.16 0.49 -1.64
CA LYS A 216 15.49 0.58 -1.06
C LYS A 216 16.11 -0.82 -1.07
N GLY A 217 17.13 -1.01 -1.90
CA GLY A 217 17.89 -2.26 -1.94
C GLY A 217 18.67 -2.52 -0.64
N GLY A 218 18.94 -3.79 -0.37
CA GLY A 218 19.76 -4.23 0.78
C GLY A 218 19.05 -5.24 1.68
N THR A 219 19.72 -5.59 2.78
CA THR A 219 19.23 -6.49 3.82
C THR A 219 19.55 -5.86 5.18
N PRO A 220 18.61 -5.11 5.81
CA PRO A 220 17.22 -4.94 5.41
C PRO A 220 17.02 -3.91 4.27
N GLY A 221 16.16 -4.28 3.32
CA GLY A 221 15.60 -3.40 2.30
C GLY A 221 14.10 -3.21 2.50
N HIS A 222 13.47 -2.34 1.73
CA HIS A 222 12.00 -2.20 1.69
C HIS A 222 11.51 -1.87 0.28
N ILE A 223 10.30 -2.31 -0.05
CA ILE A 223 9.69 -2.05 -1.35
C ILE A 223 8.17 -1.97 -1.23
N VAL A 224 7.59 -1.00 -1.95
CA VAL A 224 6.15 -0.82 -2.10
C VAL A 224 5.84 -0.57 -3.57
N MET A 225 4.65 -0.96 -4.03
CA MET A 225 4.23 -0.83 -5.43
C MET A 225 3.05 0.11 -5.58
N ILE A 226 3.06 0.91 -6.65
CA ILE A 226 1.93 1.75 -7.05
C ILE A 226 0.83 0.85 -7.62
N CYS A 227 -0.37 0.91 -7.03
CA CYS A 227 -1.53 0.10 -7.47
C CYS A 227 -2.68 0.93 -8.08
N ASP A 228 -2.70 2.24 -7.87
CA ASP A 228 -3.60 3.17 -8.56
C ASP A 228 -2.89 4.52 -8.75
N GLU A 229 -3.31 5.29 -9.74
CA GLU A 229 -2.88 6.67 -9.95
C GLU A 229 -4.01 7.58 -10.44
N VAL A 230 -3.91 8.85 -10.07
CA VAL A 230 -4.78 9.92 -10.53
C VAL A 230 -3.95 11.14 -10.91
N ILE A 231 -4.46 11.95 -11.82
CA ILE A 231 -3.80 13.16 -12.32
C ILE A 231 -4.76 14.35 -12.32
N ASN A 232 -4.27 15.54 -12.02
CA ASN A 232 -5.06 16.78 -12.13
C ASN A 232 -4.76 17.54 -13.43
N ASN A 233 -5.41 18.69 -13.63
CA ASN A 233 -5.22 19.55 -14.80
C ASN A 233 -3.82 20.21 -14.90
N LYS A 234 -3.05 20.23 -13.80
CA LYS A 234 -1.66 20.72 -13.76
C LYS A 234 -0.63 19.62 -14.05
N GLY A 235 -1.08 18.38 -14.30
CA GLY A 235 -0.20 17.23 -14.49
C GLY A 235 0.33 16.63 -13.18
N GLU A 236 -0.12 17.10 -12.01
CA GLU A 236 0.31 16.55 -10.73
C GLU A 236 -0.37 15.19 -10.51
N LYS A 237 0.45 14.19 -10.17
CA LYS A 237 -0.02 12.82 -9.93
C LYS A 237 -0.12 12.50 -8.44
N LEU A 238 -1.10 11.66 -8.10
CA LEU A 238 -1.19 10.98 -6.82
C LEU A 238 -1.29 9.47 -7.01
N PHE A 239 -0.83 8.72 -6.01
CA PHE A 239 -0.65 7.28 -6.09
C PHE A 239 -1.25 6.55 -4.89
N LEU A 240 -1.76 5.34 -5.10
CA LEU A 240 -2.02 4.37 -4.04
C LEU A 240 -0.92 3.33 -4.01
N LEU A 241 -0.61 2.84 -2.82
CA LEU A 241 0.49 1.91 -2.60
C LEU A 241 -0.01 0.60 -2.00
N VAL A 242 0.59 -0.51 -2.41
CA VAL A 242 0.49 -1.81 -1.76
C VAL A 242 1.85 -2.29 -1.29
N GLN A 243 1.87 -3.01 -0.16
CA GLN A 243 3.09 -3.60 0.37
C GLN A 243 2.83 -4.92 1.08
N GLY A 244 3.87 -5.77 1.12
CA GLY A 244 4.04 -6.80 2.14
C GLY A 244 4.92 -6.30 3.28
N ASN A 245 5.41 -7.21 4.13
CA ASN A 245 6.36 -6.88 5.20
C ASN A 245 7.31 -8.06 5.47
N THR A 246 8.26 -7.87 6.38
CA THR A 246 9.13 -8.92 6.91
C THR A 246 9.00 -8.95 8.44
N PRO A 247 8.60 -10.07 9.07
CA PRO A 247 8.16 -11.35 8.50
C PRO A 247 6.91 -11.26 7.60
N ALA A 248 6.55 -12.36 6.93
CA ALA A 248 5.40 -12.39 6.03
C ALA A 248 4.09 -12.10 6.77
N GLN A 249 3.26 -11.26 6.17
CA GLN A 249 1.95 -10.83 6.68
C GLN A 249 1.02 -10.53 5.49
N SER A 250 -0.22 -10.15 5.78
CA SER A 250 -1.18 -9.75 4.74
C SER A 250 -0.64 -8.63 3.86
N VAL A 251 -0.76 -8.81 2.54
CA VAL A 251 -0.51 -7.72 1.58
C VAL A 251 -1.64 -6.71 1.72
N HIS A 252 -1.31 -5.42 1.82
CA HIS A 252 -2.29 -4.40 2.18
C HIS A 252 -2.08 -3.09 1.45
N LEU A 253 -3.17 -2.33 1.31
CA LEU A 253 -3.19 -0.94 0.85
C LEU A 253 -2.68 -0.03 1.96
N VAL A 254 -1.62 0.73 1.67
CA VAL A 254 -0.96 1.58 2.65
C VAL A 254 -1.70 2.89 2.82
N LYS A 255 -1.89 3.30 4.07
CA LYS A 255 -2.49 4.59 4.42
C LYS A 255 -1.43 5.69 4.45
N ASN A 256 -1.68 6.79 3.75
CA ASN A 256 -0.87 8.00 3.88
C ASN A 256 -1.17 8.67 5.24
N LEU A 257 -0.19 8.67 6.14
CA LEU A 257 -0.30 9.27 7.48
C LEU A 257 0.10 10.76 7.50
N GLU A 258 0.85 11.20 6.50
CA GLU A 258 1.42 12.55 6.43
C GLU A 258 0.42 13.59 5.93
N ASP A 259 -0.57 13.16 5.13
CA ASP A 259 -1.59 14.07 4.61
C ASP A 259 -3.00 13.48 4.77
N ALA A 260 -3.62 13.79 5.91
CA ALA A 260 -4.98 13.38 6.22
C ALA A 260 -6.04 13.97 5.26
N SER A 261 -5.74 15.05 4.53
CA SER A 261 -6.70 15.67 3.62
C SER A 261 -6.89 14.89 2.32
N ARG A 262 -5.87 14.14 1.90
CA ARG A 262 -5.89 13.31 0.69
C ARG A 262 -5.64 11.83 0.96
N SER A 263 -5.43 11.42 2.20
CA SER A 263 -5.26 10.01 2.57
C SER A 263 -6.37 9.13 1.96
N PRO A 264 -6.04 8.01 1.30
CA PRO A 264 -4.74 7.32 1.37
C PRO A 264 -3.76 7.69 0.23
N TRP A 265 -4.05 8.71 -0.58
CA TRP A 265 -3.24 9.06 -1.73
C TRP A 265 -1.89 9.67 -1.36
N TYR A 266 -0.82 9.19 -1.99
CA TYR A 266 0.55 9.70 -1.88
C TYR A 266 0.88 10.63 -3.03
N GLN A 267 1.72 11.63 -2.79
CA GLN A 267 2.36 12.41 -3.84
C GLN A 267 3.86 12.16 -3.76
N PHE A 268 4.47 11.80 -4.89
CA PHE A 268 5.91 11.59 -4.96
C PHE A 268 6.60 12.77 -5.61
N LYS A 269 7.82 13.04 -5.15
CA LYS A 269 8.74 14.01 -5.71
C LYS A 269 10.10 13.33 -5.88
N THR A 270 10.84 13.71 -6.91
CA THR A 270 12.19 13.19 -7.14
C THR A 270 13.11 13.54 -5.97
N ASN A 271 13.92 12.59 -5.51
CA ASN A 271 14.89 12.74 -4.41
C ASN A 271 14.28 13.27 -3.09
N ALA A 272 13.06 12.84 -2.76
CA ALA A 272 12.38 13.24 -1.54
C ALA A 272 12.40 12.14 -0.47
N ILE A 273 12.26 12.57 0.78
CA ILE A 273 11.94 11.67 1.89
C ILE A 273 10.47 11.29 1.77
N ILE A 274 10.17 9.99 1.75
CA ILE A 274 8.80 9.47 1.59
C ILE A 274 8.49 8.54 2.77
N PRO A 275 7.73 9.01 3.78
CA PRO A 275 7.16 8.15 4.80
C PRO A 275 6.03 7.29 4.21
N VAL A 276 6.06 6.00 4.49
CA VAL A 276 5.09 4.99 4.03
C VAL A 276 4.73 4.09 5.21
N SER A 277 3.64 4.45 5.91
CA SER A 277 3.15 3.77 7.12
C SER A 277 4.23 3.53 8.18
N ASN A 278 4.88 2.37 8.17
CA ASN A 278 5.84 1.91 9.17
C ASN A 278 7.31 2.04 8.71
N TYR A 279 7.54 2.65 7.55
CA TYR A 279 8.86 2.81 6.95
C TYR A 279 9.05 4.20 6.34
N THR A 280 10.25 4.75 6.39
CA THR A 280 10.58 6.01 5.72
C THR A 280 11.71 5.80 4.72
N PHE A 281 11.43 6.07 3.45
CA PHE A 281 12.45 6.10 2.39
C PHE A 281 13.18 7.44 2.46
N THR A 282 14.45 7.45 2.87
CA THR A 282 15.26 8.68 2.97
C THR A 282 15.81 9.15 1.62
N ASP A 283 15.97 8.22 0.67
CA ASP A 283 16.35 8.49 -0.72
C ASP A 283 15.42 7.67 -1.63
N SER A 284 14.44 8.34 -2.23
CA SER A 284 13.44 7.70 -3.07
C SER A 284 14.06 7.18 -4.38
N LYS A 285 14.19 5.86 -4.53
CA LYS A 285 14.53 5.22 -5.80
C LYS A 285 13.33 4.47 -6.34
N PHE A 286 13.14 4.54 -7.66
CA PHE A 286 12.02 3.91 -8.34
C PHE A 286 12.50 2.90 -9.38
N VAL A 287 11.78 1.80 -9.50
CA VAL A 287 12.03 0.73 -10.48
C VAL A 287 10.73 0.22 -11.09
N ARG A 288 10.81 -0.42 -12.26
CA ARG A 288 9.67 -0.98 -13.01
C ARG A 288 9.95 -2.41 -13.42
N PHE A 289 8.95 -3.29 -13.39
CA PHE A 289 9.08 -4.61 -14.01
C PHE A 289 9.38 -4.50 -15.51
N LYS A 290 10.15 -5.46 -16.03
CA LYS A 290 10.40 -5.60 -17.47
C LYS A 290 9.15 -6.09 -18.19
#